data_AF-W8NUL2-F1
#
_entry.id   AF-W8NUL2-F1
#
_cell.length_a   1.000
_cell.length_b   1.000
_cell.length_c   1.000
_cell.angle_alpha   90.00
_cell.angle_beta   90.00
_cell.angle_gamma   90.00
#
_symmetry.space_group_name_H-M   'P 1'
#
loop_
_entity.id
_entity.type
_entity.pdbx_description
1 polymer ?
#
loop_
_entity_poly.entity_id
_entity_poly.type
_entity_poly.pdbx_seq_one_letter_code
_entity_poly.pdbx_strand_id
1 'polypeptide(L)' 'MSRSEIGEKYQLLPNDALIVATCAEHEIERILTFDSDFEKVPLIKVIG' A
#
# COMPACT_ATOMS: atom_id res chain seq x y z
N MET A 1 -0.35 -4.56 11.01
CA MET A 1 0.96 -3.91 10.80
C MET A 1 0.75 -2.43 10.98
N SER A 2 1.63 -1.77 11.71
CA SER A 2 1.65 -0.31 11.79
C SER A 2 2.11 0.29 10.45
N ARG A 3 1.77 1.56 10.22
CA ARG A 3 2.23 2.32 9.05
C ARG A 3 3.76 2.29 8.90
N SER A 4 4.50 2.41 10.00
CA SER A 4 5.97 2.38 9.96
C SER A 4 6.51 1.03 9.48
N GLU A 5 5.95 -0.07 9.98
CA GLU A 5 6.32 -1.43 9.54
C GLU A 5 6.03 -1.64 8.04
N ILE A 6 4.91 -1.12 7.53
CA ILE A 6 4.55 -1.18 6.12
C ILE A 6 5.53 -0.37 5.27
N GLY A 7 5.87 0.84 5.71
CA GLY A 7 6.82 1.72 5.03
C GLY A 7 8.20 1.08 4.91
N GLU A 8 8.71 0.51 5.99
CA GLU A 8 10.00 -0.18 6.00
C GLU A 8 9.98 -1.45 5.13
N LYS A 9 8.91 -2.25 5.24
CA LYS A 9 8.80 -3.54 4.54
C LYS A 9 8.71 -3.38 3.02
N TYR A 10 7.97 -2.39 2.55
CA TYR A 10 7.71 -2.20 1.11
C TYR A 10 8.46 -1.00 0.52
N GLN A 11 9.34 -0.37 1.29
CA GLN A 11 10.12 0.81 0.89
C GLN A 11 9.21 1.95 0.40
N LEU A 12 8.14 2.21 1.15
CA LEU A 12 7.14 3.23 0.85
C LEU A 12 7.38 4.49 1.68
N LEU A 13 7.03 5.63 1.10
CA LEU A 13 6.99 6.87 1.86
C LEU A 13 5.89 6.77 2.95
N PRO A 14 6.01 7.57 4.02
CA PRO A 14 5.08 7.45 5.14
C PRO A 14 3.60 7.72 4.79
N ASN A 15 3.33 8.45 3.71
CA ASN A 15 1.99 8.65 3.13
C ASN A 15 1.49 7.41 2.39
N ASP A 16 2.34 6.77 1.57
CA ASP A 16 1.94 5.60 0.78
C ASP A 16 1.73 4.39 1.70
N ALA A 17 2.54 4.27 2.75
CA ALA A 17 2.33 3.28 3.79
C ALA A 17 1.00 3.48 4.55
N LEU A 18 0.52 4.71 4.70
CA LEU A 18 -0.79 5.00 5.31
C LEU A 18 -1.93 4.54 4.40
N ILE A 19 -1.80 4.75 3.10
CA ILE A 19 -2.76 4.27 2.09
C ILE A 19 -2.85 2.74 2.17
N VAL A 20 -1.72 2.04 2.16
CA VAL A 20 -1.68 0.56 2.28
C VAL A 20 -2.26 0.07 3.61
N ALA A 21 -1.97 0.75 4.72
CA ALA A 21 -2.53 0.41 6.03
C ALA A 21 -4.06 0.53 6.02
N THR A 22 -4.59 1.60 5.38
CA THR A 22 -6.02 1.82 5.22
C THR A 22 -6.66 0.73 4.36
N CYS A 23 -6.02 0.36 3.24
CA CYS A 23 -6.48 -0.74 2.40
C CYS A 23 -6.55 -2.06 3.17
N ALA A 24 -5.55 -2.34 4.02
CA ALA A 24 -5.52 -3.54 4.85
C ALA A 24 -6.64 -3.58 5.89
N GLU A 25 -6.90 -2.44 6.56
CA GLU A 25 -7.92 -2.33 7.61
C GLU A 25 -9.35 -2.44 7.05
N HIS A 26 -9.57 -1.97 5.82
CA HIS A 26 -10.88 -1.96 5.17
C HIS A 26 -11.07 -3.05 4.11
N GLU A 27 -10.18 -4.04 4.05
CA GLU A 27 -10.25 -5.16 3.08
C GLU A 27 -10.33 -4.70 1.61
N ILE A 28 -9.65 -3.60 1.28
CA ILE A 28 -9.56 -3.07 -0.08
C ILE A 28 -8.42 -3.77 -0.80
N GLU A 29 -8.77 -4.67 -1.73
CA GLU A 29 -7.79 -5.48 -2.46
C GLU A 29 -7.32 -4.85 -3.78
N ARG A 30 -7.91 -3.73 -4.22
CA ARG A 30 -7.60 -3.12 -5.52
C ARG A 30 -7.45 -1.61 -5.42
N ILE A 31 -6.45 -1.09 -6.11
CA ILE A 31 -6.19 0.36 -6.20
C ILE A 31 -5.97 0.76 -7.66
N LEU A 32 -6.57 1.88 -8.06
CA LEU A 32 -6.28 2.55 -9.33
C LEU A 32 -5.35 3.72 -9.01
N THR A 33 -4.13 3.68 -9.52
CA THR A 33 -3.11 4.71 -9.29
C THR A 33 -2.12 4.72 -10.46
N PHE A 34 -1.46 5.87 -10.67
CA PHE A 34 -0.31 5.99 -11.58
C PHE A 34 1.04 5.82 -10.87
N ASP A 35 1.01 5.56 -9.57
CA ASP A 35 2.19 5.36 -8.76
C ASP A 35 2.58 3.87 -8.72
N SER A 36 3.69 3.55 -9.39
CA SER A 36 4.20 2.18 -9.48
C SER A 36 4.73 1.64 -8.17
N ASP A 37 4.95 2.47 -7.14
CA ASP A 37 5.45 1.99 -5.85
C ASP A 37 4.47 1.03 -5.16
N PHE A 38 3.16 1.15 -5.44
CA PHE A 38 2.14 0.25 -4.91
C PHE A 38 2.20 -1.17 -5.50
N GLU A 39 2.89 -1.38 -6.63
CA GLU A 39 3.11 -2.72 -7.20
C GLU A 39 3.98 -3.60 -6.30
N LYS A 40 4.76 -3.00 -5.39
CA LYS A 40 5.61 -3.71 -4.41
C LYS A 40 4.82 -4.37 -3.28
N VAL A 41 3.52 -4.09 -3.16
CA VAL A 41 2.68 -4.48 -2.02
C VAL A 41 1.76 -5.65 -2.38
N PRO A 42 2.04 -6.89 -1.94
CA PRO A 42 1.25 -8.07 -2.35
C PRO A 42 -0.19 -8.09 -1.85
N LEU A 43 -0.52 -7.26 -0.86
CA LEU A 43 -1.86 -7.18 -0.25
C LEU A 43 -2.89 -6.52 -1.18
N ILE A 44 -2.42 -5.68 -2.11
CA ILE A 44 -3.27 -4.91 -3.01
C ILE A 44 -2.88 -5.16 -4.46
N LYS A 45 -3.86 -5.13 -5.36
CA LYS A 45 -3.65 -5.25 -6.79
C LYS A 45 -3.82 -3.88 -7.44
N VAL A 46 -2.76 -3.39 -8.09
CA VAL A 46 -2.84 -2.23 -8.97
C VAL A 46 -3.66 -2.59 -10.20
N ILE A 47 -4.66 -1.77 -10.51
CA ILE A 47 -5.49 -1.88 -11.71
C ILE A 47 -5.43 -0.55 -12.45
N GLY A 48 -4.64 -0.45 -13.52
CA GLY A 48 -4.43 0.80 -14.26
C GLY A 48 -3.34 0.67 -15.30
#